data_AF-R0M1Z0-F1
#
_entry.id   AF-R0M1Z0-F1
#
_cell.length_a   1.000
_cell.length_b   1.000
_cell.length_c   1.000
_cell.angle_alpha   90.00
_cell.angle_beta   90.00
_cell.angle_gamma   90.00
#
_symmetry.space_group_name_H-M   'P 1'
#
loop_
_entity.id
_entity.type
_entity.pdbx_description
1 polymer ?
#
loop_
_entity_poly.entity_id
_entity_poly.type
_entity_poly.pdbx_seq_one_letter_code
_entity_poly.pdbx_strand_id
1 'polypeptide(L)'
;MCGIFGYASYLTEKTKKDISDILITGLKRIEYRGYDSAGFCIQGDDNKNYVLFKEVGKVDKLDIMRSNQDIVNMDTLLINHVGIAHTRWATHGQPSVAKLSSIEK
;
A
#
# COMPACT_ATOMS: atom_id res chain seq x y z
N MET A 1 -2.54 -17.88 4.06
CA MET A 1 -2.42 -17.57 2.62
C MET A 1 -2.28 -16.06 2.48
N CYS A 2 -1.61 -15.51 1.48
CA CYS A 2 -1.41 -14.05 1.38
C CYS A 2 -1.69 -13.58 -0.05
N GLY A 3 -1.86 -12.27 -0.24
CA GLY A 3 -2.00 -11.64 -1.55
C GLY A 3 -0.91 -10.61 -1.77
N ILE A 4 -0.26 -10.61 -2.94
CA ILE A 4 0.66 -9.57 -3.39
C ILE A 4 0.09 -8.96 -4.66
N PHE A 5 0.15 -7.64 -4.77
CA PHE A 5 -0.21 -6.89 -5.96
C PHE A 5 0.86 -5.83 -6.23
N GLY A 6 1.21 -5.63 -7.50
CA GLY A 6 2.17 -4.62 -7.92
C GLY A 6 1.61 -3.80 -9.07
N TYR A 7 1.91 -2.51 -9.06
CA TYR A 7 1.60 -1.59 -10.16
C TYR A 7 2.88 -0.88 -10.59
N ALA A 8 3.12 -0.85 -11.89
CA ALA A 8 4.22 -0.10 -12.48
C ALA A 8 3.65 0.79 -13.59
N SER A 9 3.90 2.10 -13.49
CA SER A 9 3.66 3.06 -14.56
C SER A 9 4.98 3.48 -15.19
N TYR A 10 5.00 3.54 -16.52
CA TYR A 10 6.16 3.98 -17.28
C TYR A 10 5.68 4.92 -18.38
N LEU A 11 6.28 6.11 -18.45
CA LEU A 11 5.90 7.17 -19.41
C LEU A 11 4.39 7.47 -19.38
N THR A 12 3.77 7.39 -18.19
CA THR A 12 2.34 7.62 -17.99
C THR A 12 2.16 8.49 -16.75
N GLU A 13 1.61 9.68 -16.95
CA GLU A 13 1.34 10.62 -15.86
C GLU A 13 0.25 10.07 -14.95
N LYS A 14 0.61 9.89 -13.67
CA LYS A 14 -0.32 9.49 -12.61
C LYS A 14 -0.02 10.32 -11.36
N THR A 15 -1.08 10.73 -10.67
CA THR A 15 -0.92 11.27 -9.32
C THR A 15 -0.62 10.15 -8.34
N LYS A 16 0.02 10.47 -7.21
CA LYS A 16 0.18 9.51 -6.10
C LYS A 16 -1.16 8.99 -5.61
N LYS A 17 -2.21 9.82 -5.65
CA LYS A 17 -3.60 9.41 -5.40
C LYS A 17 -4.05 8.31 -6.36
N ASP A 18 -3.93 8.51 -7.67
CA ASP A 18 -4.32 7.51 -8.68
C ASP A 18 -3.61 6.16 -8.45
N ILE A 19 -2.30 6.22 -8.21
CA ILE A 19 -1.49 5.03 -7.91
C ILE A 19 -2.01 4.32 -6.67
N SER A 20 -2.24 5.06 -5.59
CA SER A 20 -2.71 4.49 -4.34
C SER A 20 -4.12 3.88 -4.49
N ASP A 21 -5.01 4.48 -5.29
CA ASP A 21 -6.35 3.94 -5.59
C ASP A 21 -6.26 2.63 -6.39
N ILE A 22 -5.33 2.54 -7.34
CA ILE A 22 -5.05 1.31 -8.10
C ILE A 22 -4.55 0.21 -7.17
N LEU A 23 -3.61 0.51 -6.27
CA LEU A 23 -3.08 -0.46 -5.30
C LEU A 23 -4.17 -0.96 -4.34
N ILE A 24 -4.99 -0.06 -3.80
CA ILE A 24 -6.14 -0.41 -2.94
C ILE A 24 -7.14 -1.29 -3.69
N THR A 25 -7.49 -0.92 -4.93
CA THR A 25 -8.41 -1.72 -5.76
C THR A 25 -7.85 -3.11 -6.04
N GLY A 26 -6.54 -3.21 -6.32
CA GLY A 26 -5.84 -4.48 -6.47
C GLY A 26 -5.92 -5.33 -5.21
N LEU A 27 -5.68 -4.74 -4.04
CA LEU A 27 -5.80 -5.43 -2.74
C LEU A 27 -7.22 -5.93 -2.48
N LYS A 28 -8.25 -5.13 -2.74
CA LYS A 28 -9.65 -5.54 -2.57
C LYS A 28 -9.99 -6.79 -3.39
N ARG A 29 -9.41 -6.95 -4.58
CA ARG A 29 -9.62 -8.14 -5.43
C ARG A 29 -8.96 -9.42 -4.88
N ILE A 30 -7.92 -9.30 -4.06
CA ILE A 30 -7.18 -10.44 -3.50
C ILE A 30 -7.35 -10.58 -1.98
N GLU A 31 -8.22 -9.77 -1.36
CA GLU A 31 -8.48 -9.76 0.09
C GLU A 31 -8.97 -11.12 0.61
N TYR A 32 -9.68 -11.89 -0.22
CA TYR A 32 -10.11 -13.24 0.14
C TYR A 32 -8.94 -14.19 0.50
N ARG A 33 -7.71 -13.88 0.07
CA ARG A 33 -6.50 -14.66 0.40
C ARG A 33 -5.94 -14.33 1.78
N GLY A 34 -6.27 -13.18 2.37
CA GLY A 34 -5.76 -12.70 3.66
C GLY A 34 -6.33 -11.32 4.00
N TYR A 35 -6.79 -11.14 5.24
CA TYR A 35 -7.51 -9.93 5.68
C TYR A 35 -7.22 -9.55 7.13
N ASP A 36 -6.21 -10.15 7.74
CA ASP A 36 -5.81 -9.83 9.11
C ASP A 36 -5.05 -8.50 9.16
N SER A 37 -4.39 -8.14 8.06
CA SER A 37 -3.71 -6.86 7.88
C SER A 37 -3.37 -6.64 6.42
N ALA A 38 -3.20 -5.38 6.03
CA ALA A 38 -2.85 -4.98 4.69
C ALA A 38 -1.86 -3.80 4.70
N GLY A 39 -1.14 -3.63 3.61
CA GLY A 39 -0.28 -2.47 3.42
C GLY A 39 0.14 -2.27 1.97
N PHE A 40 0.61 -1.08 1.66
CA PHE A 40 1.22 -0.76 0.36
C PHE A 40 2.29 0.32 0.52
N CYS A 41 3.18 0.42 -0.46
CA CYS A 41 4.19 1.47 -0.52
C CYS A 41 4.08 2.28 -1.81
N ILE A 42 4.31 3.59 -1.70
CA ILE A 42 4.41 4.54 -2.81
C ILE A 42 5.59 5.47 -2.59
N GLN A 43 5.95 6.25 -3.61
CA GLN A 43 7.10 7.15 -3.54
C GLN A 43 6.80 8.37 -2.65
N GLY A 44 7.75 8.71 -1.78
CA GLY A 44 7.71 9.91 -0.93
C GLY A 44 7.91 11.19 -1.73
N ASP A 45 7.81 12.34 -1.05
CA ASP A 45 7.90 13.66 -1.70
C ASP A 45 9.33 14.03 -2.10
N ASP A 46 10.35 13.41 -1.48
CA ASP A 46 11.76 13.63 -1.82
C ASP A 46 12.25 12.85 -3.04
N ASN A 47 11.37 12.09 -3.70
CA ASN A 47 11.65 11.18 -4.81
C ASN A 47 12.74 10.12 -4.57
N LYS A 48 13.23 9.96 -3.34
CA LYS A 48 14.30 9.02 -2.98
C LYS A 48 13.81 7.93 -2.05
N ASN A 49 12.83 8.26 -1.21
CA ASN A 49 12.29 7.37 -0.22
C ASN A 49 10.90 6.86 -0.61
N TYR A 50 10.48 5.79 0.04
CA TYR A 50 9.13 5.26 -0.06
C TYR A 50 8.38 5.52 1.24
N VAL A 51 7.10 5.82 1.11
CA VAL A 51 6.16 5.94 2.21
C VAL A 51 5.35 4.65 2.28
N LEU A 52 5.26 4.09 3.48
CA LEU A 52 4.65 2.80 3.74
C LEU A 52 3.36 2.99 4.53
N PHE A 53 2.25 2.57 3.94
CA PHE A 53 0.94 2.55 4.58
C PHE A 53 0.65 1.12 5.05
N LYS A 54 0.37 0.94 6.33
CA LYS A 54 0.11 -0.37 6.94
C LYS A 54 -1.00 -0.26 7.97
N GLU A 55 -1.96 -1.16 7.90
CA GLU A 55 -3.10 -1.19 8.83
C GLU A 55 -3.47 -2.62 9.21
N VAL A 56 -3.96 -2.79 10.44
CA VAL A 56 -4.50 -4.07 10.92
C VAL A 56 -5.97 -4.17 10.56
N GLY A 57 -6.35 -5.34 10.02
CA GLY A 57 -7.68 -5.65 9.52
C GLY A 57 -7.79 -5.56 8.00
N LYS A 58 -9.02 -5.37 7.54
CA LYS A 58 -9.41 -5.37 6.14
C LYS A 58 -8.84 -4.17 5.38
N VAL A 59 -8.78 -4.30 4.05
CA VAL A 59 -8.28 -3.28 3.11
C VAL A 59 -9.04 -1.96 3.24
N ASP A 60 -10.34 -1.99 3.57
CA ASP A 60 -11.12 -0.76 3.79
C ASP A 60 -10.60 0.08 4.96
N LYS A 61 -10.05 -0.54 6.01
CA LYS A 61 -9.42 0.23 7.11
C LYS A 61 -8.15 0.94 6.63
N LEU A 62 -7.36 0.27 5.80
CA LEU A 62 -6.16 0.86 5.19
C LEU A 62 -6.53 2.04 4.27
N ASP A 63 -7.62 1.93 3.52
CA ASP A 63 -8.16 2.97 2.64
C ASP A 63 -8.58 4.24 3.42
N ILE A 64 -9.31 4.03 4.53
CA ILE A 64 -9.69 5.11 5.46
C ILE A 64 -8.46 5.73 6.10
N MET A 65 -7.52 4.92 6.59
CA MET A 65 -6.29 5.39 7.23
C MET A 65 -5.46 6.24 6.27
N ARG A 66 -5.23 5.76 5.03
CA ARG A 66 -4.54 6.51 3.97
C ARG A 66 -5.18 7.88 3.74
N SER A 67 -6.51 7.93 3.68
CA SER A 67 -7.26 9.15 3.39
C SER A 67 -7.19 10.20 4.52
N ASN A 68 -6.88 9.76 5.75
CA ASN A 68 -6.79 10.62 6.93
C ASN A 68 -5.34 11.03 7.27
N GLN A 69 -4.35 10.56 6.52
CA GLN A 69 -2.94 10.86 6.77
C GLN A 69 -2.42 11.90 5.78
N ASP A 70 -1.74 12.91 6.31
CA ASP A 70 -1.05 13.94 5.53
C ASP A 70 0.47 13.75 5.67
N ILE A 71 0.95 12.60 5.19
CA ILE A 71 2.38 12.21 5.26
C ILE A 71 3.09 12.28 3.92
N VAL A 72 2.35 12.49 2.83
CA VAL A 72 2.84 12.59 1.47
C VAL A 72 1.86 13.42 0.64
N ASN A 73 2.37 14.28 -0.24
CA ASN A 73 1.52 15.06 -1.12
C ASN A 73 0.90 14.17 -2.21
N MET A 74 -0.36 13.78 -2.02
CA MET A 74 -1.10 12.86 -2.90
C MET A 74 -1.37 13.42 -4.31
N ASP A 75 -1.34 14.75 -4.48
CA ASP A 75 -1.55 15.41 -5.77
C ASP A 75 -0.26 15.50 -6.61
N THR A 76 0.86 15.02 -6.07
CA THR A 76 2.14 14.99 -6.80
C THR A 76 2.03 14.09 -8.03
N LEU A 77 2.39 14.64 -9.19
CA LEU A 77 2.43 13.93 -10.46
C LEU A 77 3.73 13.13 -10.60
N LEU A 78 3.61 11.88 -11.04
CA LEU A 78 4.72 10.98 -11.34
C LEU A 78 4.60 10.47 -12.78
N ILE A 79 5.70 10.51 -13.52
CA ILE A 79 5.78 9.99 -14.90
C ILE A 79 6.11 8.48 -14.88
N ASN A 80 6.94 8.07 -13.92
CA ASN A 80 7.35 6.70 -13.71
C ASN A 80 7.17 6.37 -12.23
N HIS A 81 6.56 5.23 -11.93
CA HIS A 81 6.36 4.80 -10.56
C HIS A 81 6.24 3.28 -10.47
N VAL A 82 6.71 2.71 -9.36
CA VAL A 82 6.44 1.33 -8.98
C VAL A 82 5.94 1.30 -7.54
N GLY A 83 4.77 0.71 -7.36
CA GLY A 83 4.14 0.50 -6.06
C GLY A 83 3.84 -0.96 -5.82
N ILE A 84 4.01 -1.41 -4.57
CA ILE A 84 3.73 -2.78 -4.16
C ILE A 84 2.73 -2.74 -3.01
N ALA A 85 1.81 -3.69 -3.02
CA ALA A 85 0.77 -3.87 -2.03
C ALA A 85 0.68 -5.34 -1.59
N HIS A 86 0.32 -5.56 -0.33
CA HIS A 86 0.22 -6.88 0.26
C HIS A 86 -0.95 -7.00 1.24
N THR A 87 -1.64 -8.14 1.19
CA THR A 87 -2.55 -8.59 2.25
C THR A 87 -1.97 -9.82 2.95
N ARG A 88 -2.10 -9.86 4.28
CA ARG A 88 -1.54 -10.93 5.11
C ARG A 88 -2.64 -11.73 5.83
N TRP A 89 -2.46 -13.04 5.85
CA TRP A 89 -3.09 -13.95 6.83
C TRP A 89 -2.05 -14.33 7.88
N ALA A 90 -2.31 -14.01 9.14
CA ALA A 90 -1.43 -14.32 10.26
C ALA A 90 -1.60 -15.79 10.66
N THR A 91 -0.55 -16.59 10.44
CA THR A 91 -0.49 -17.98 10.94
C THR A 91 0.15 -18.08 12.32
N HIS A 92 0.93 -17.06 12.70
CA HIS A 92 1.64 -16.98 13.99
C HIS A 92 1.61 -15.55 14.52
N GLY A 93 1.28 -15.43 15.80
CA GLY A 93 1.21 -14.15 16.52
C GLY A 93 0.05 -13.25 16.10
N GLN A 94 -0.35 -12.34 17.00
CA GLN A 94 -1.42 -11.40 16.70
C GLN A 94 -0.99 -10.40 15.61
N PRO A 95 -1.89 -10.07 14.67
CA PRO A 95 -1.67 -9.01 13.68
C PRO A 95 -1.28 -7.69 14.35
N SER A 96 -0.24 -7.05 13.83
CA SER A 96 0.24 -5.74 14.29
C SER A 96 0.91 -5.00 13.16
N VAL A 97 0.81 -3.67 13.16
CA VAL A 97 1.41 -2.79 12.14
C VAL A 97 2.93 -2.99 12.04
N ALA A 98 3.59 -3.27 13.16
CA ALA A 98 5.02 -3.55 13.23
C ALA A 98 5.43 -4.83 12.49
N LYS A 99 4.57 -5.85 12.39
CA LYS A 99 4.92 -7.17 11.83
C LYS A 99 4.49 -7.36 10.37
N LEU A 100 3.79 -6.40 9.78
CA LEU A 100 3.50 -6.37 8.34
C LEU A 100 4.80 -6.10 7.60
N SER A 101 5.34 -7.15 6.97
CA SER A 101 6.62 -7.23 6.24
C SER A 101 7.48 -5.99 6.42
N SER A 102 8.23 -5.96 7.51
CA SER A 102 9.28 -4.97 7.71
C SER A 102 10.27 -5.16 6.56
N ILE A 103 10.22 -4.27 5.57
CA ILE A 103 11.37 -4.01 4.71
C ILE A 103 12.29 -3.18 5.61
N GLU A 104 12.99 -3.86 6.52
CA GLU A 104 14.14 -3.26 7.18
C GLU A 104 15.21 -3.08 6.10
N LYS A 105 15.81 -1.90 6.13
CA LYS A 105 16.79 -1.40 5.15
C LYS A 105 17.96 -2.35 4.94
#